data_AF-A0A167RKP0-F1
#
_entry.id   AF-A0A167RKP0-F1
#
_cell.length_a   1.000
_cell.length_b   1.000
_cell.length_c   1.000
_cell.angle_alpha   90.00
_cell.angle_beta   90.00
_cell.angle_gamma   90.00
#
_symmetry.space_group_name_H-M   'P 1'
#
loop_
_entity.id
_entity.type
_entity.pdbx_description
1 polymer ?
#
loop_
_entity_poly.entity_id
_entity_poly.type
_entity_poly.pdbx_seq_one_letter_code
_entity_poly.pdbx_strand_id
1 'polypeptide(L)'
;MTQFIGAGAADATRPGAFVYRGPEDDPDLSLTVGLLLESSSYNFNVSYVAPDDITEESLKTIKVFAFPGGEDVDSSWEELEPVADRIRDFVSQGGRYLGFCLGAYLAGDSPGLALLPKGSKISAESDEPDAQVKDDRDTVIQVNWEFSSGPEAGKTVMNRWVYYQEGNLIKDFPETSTSLVIGRYSTTNHVAATINKYGNGWVGTTGPHPEANQTWFDLEKLTAPDGLQFEIGHDLIEATMSGGHNVKNLAVPKPGDGTDGTNPPSGGNGNNGTTGDNGNSGNNNGNPGNNGTSASPKAVESSGSRRMKNPLRFFFRR
;
A
#
# COMPACT_ATOMS: atom_id res chain seq x y z
N MET A 1 58.42 10.51 5.33
CA MET A 1 57.63 9.79 4.32
C MET A 1 56.24 9.57 4.91
N THR A 2 55.23 10.26 4.42
CA THR A 2 53.84 9.89 4.67
C THR A 2 53.11 10.11 3.35
N GLN A 3 52.81 8.99 2.70
CA GLN A 3 52.12 8.94 1.42
C GLN A 3 50.67 8.53 1.68
N PHE A 4 49.77 9.36 1.15
CA PHE A 4 48.38 9.15 0.72
C PHE A 4 47.63 7.87 1.09
N ILE A 5 46.36 8.05 1.49
CA ILE A 5 45.23 7.48 0.75
C ILE A 5 44.14 8.56 0.64
N GLY A 6 43.81 8.95 -0.58
CA GLY A 6 42.55 9.63 -0.90
C GLY A 6 41.51 8.62 -1.35
N ALA A 7 40.24 8.95 -1.21
CA ALA A 7 39.16 8.44 -2.05
C ALA A 7 37.99 9.40 -1.94
N GLY A 8 37.69 10.12 -3.02
CA GLY A 8 36.48 10.92 -3.13
C GLY A 8 35.25 10.01 -3.10
N ALA A 9 34.24 10.41 -2.33
CA ALA A 9 32.88 10.00 -2.63
C ALA A 9 32.47 10.80 -3.87
N ALA A 10 32.28 10.12 -5.00
CA ALA A 10 31.55 10.69 -6.11
C ALA A 10 30.19 11.15 -5.57
N ASP A 11 29.86 12.41 -5.85
CA ASP A 11 28.62 13.08 -5.49
C ASP A 11 27.46 12.35 -6.19
N ALA A 12 26.96 11.29 -5.56
CA ALA A 12 25.81 10.56 -6.04
C ALA A 12 24.61 11.47 -5.82
N THR A 13 24.20 12.18 -6.87
CA THR A 13 23.04 13.07 -6.84
C THR A 13 21.84 12.29 -6.33
N ARG A 14 21.32 12.71 -5.17
CA ARG A 14 20.10 12.16 -4.54
C ARG A 14 18.96 12.13 -5.56
N PRO A 15 18.15 11.06 -5.65
CA PRO A 15 17.02 11.02 -6.57
C PRO A 15 16.00 12.10 -6.19
N GLY A 16 15.44 12.80 -7.18
CA GLY A 16 14.37 13.77 -6.96
C GLY A 16 13.05 13.08 -6.61
N ALA A 17 12.26 13.73 -5.75
CA ALA A 17 10.90 13.33 -5.42
C ALA A 17 9.98 14.55 -5.41
N PHE A 18 8.79 14.40 -5.97
CA PHE A 18 7.70 15.37 -5.76
C PHE A 18 6.77 14.87 -4.66
N VAL A 19 6.38 15.79 -3.78
CA VAL A 19 5.29 15.59 -2.82
C VAL A 19 4.21 16.61 -3.16
N TYR A 20 2.98 16.14 -3.36
CA TYR A 20 1.86 17.02 -3.70
C TYR A 20 1.54 17.95 -2.52
N ARG A 21 1.39 19.24 -2.85
CA ARG A 21 1.27 20.40 -1.95
C ARG A 21 2.46 20.56 -1.00
N GLY A 22 2.67 21.79 -0.57
CA GLY A 22 3.72 22.14 0.39
C GLY A 22 3.17 22.35 1.80
N PRO A 23 4.07 22.44 2.79
CA PRO A 23 3.69 22.75 4.16
C PRO A 23 3.03 24.12 4.35
N GLU A 24 3.04 24.99 3.34
CA GLU A 24 2.29 26.25 3.37
C GLU A 24 0.78 26.04 3.14
N ASP A 25 0.41 25.00 2.38
CA ASP A 25 -0.98 24.67 2.04
C ASP A 25 -1.55 23.55 2.92
N ASP A 26 -0.68 22.62 3.35
CA ASP A 26 -1.00 21.52 4.27
C ASP A 26 0.23 21.18 5.14
N PRO A 27 0.45 21.92 6.25
CA PRO A 27 1.71 21.93 6.99
C PRO A 27 2.18 20.58 7.51
N ASP A 28 1.26 19.66 7.80
CA ASP A 28 1.62 18.43 8.49
C ASP A 28 1.56 17.20 7.59
N LEU A 29 0.62 17.11 6.64
CA LEU A 29 0.46 15.92 5.80
C LEU A 29 1.57 15.80 4.75
N SER A 30 1.82 16.88 3.99
CA SER A 30 2.88 16.88 2.98
C SER A 30 4.27 16.83 3.64
N LEU A 31 4.44 17.54 4.76
CA LEU A 31 5.73 17.59 5.44
C LEU A 31 6.18 16.20 5.94
N THR A 32 5.30 15.44 6.58
CA THR A 32 5.65 14.10 7.10
C THR A 32 5.99 13.12 5.98
N VAL A 33 5.26 13.16 4.86
CA VAL A 33 5.61 12.36 3.66
C VAL A 33 6.97 12.76 3.11
N GLY A 34 7.27 14.07 3.05
CA GLY A 34 8.59 14.57 2.65
C GLY A 34 9.70 14.05 3.56
N LEU A 35 9.53 14.16 4.88
CA LEU A 35 10.48 13.65 5.87
C LEU A 35 10.66 12.12 5.79
N LEU A 36 9.58 11.39 5.51
CA LEU A 36 9.63 9.94 5.31
C LEU A 36 10.48 9.59 4.07
N LEU A 37 10.31 10.31 2.97
CA LEU A 37 11.11 10.14 1.75
C LEU A 37 12.59 10.52 1.97
N GLU A 38 12.86 11.64 2.63
CA GLU A 38 14.22 12.08 2.96
C GLU A 38 14.95 11.11 3.89
N SER A 39 14.24 10.52 4.86
CA SER A 39 14.82 9.56 5.81
C SER A 39 14.93 8.13 5.29
N SER A 40 14.38 7.84 4.10
CA SER A 40 14.45 6.51 3.48
C SER A 40 15.87 6.14 3.02
N SER A 41 16.08 4.86 2.65
CA SER A 41 17.33 4.35 2.06
C SER A 41 17.77 5.12 0.80
N TYR A 42 16.81 5.69 0.05
CA TYR A 42 17.05 6.46 -1.16
C TYR A 42 17.44 7.92 -0.87
N ASN A 43 17.17 8.42 0.34
CA ASN A 43 17.48 9.79 0.77
C ASN A 43 17.07 10.82 -0.28
N PHE A 44 15.78 10.88 -0.64
CA PHE A 44 15.30 11.68 -1.77
C PHE A 44 15.56 13.18 -1.59
N ASN A 45 15.80 13.90 -2.69
CA ASN A 45 15.70 15.36 -2.72
C ASN A 45 14.23 15.75 -2.98
N VAL A 46 13.52 16.15 -1.93
CA VAL A 46 12.09 16.43 -2.00
C VAL A 46 11.83 17.85 -2.50
N SER A 47 10.85 17.98 -3.39
CA SER A 47 10.25 19.26 -3.76
C SER A 47 8.74 19.15 -3.61
N TYR A 48 8.15 20.15 -2.98
CA TYR A 48 6.70 20.25 -2.85
C TYR A 48 6.12 20.93 -4.08
N VAL A 49 5.02 20.41 -4.61
CA VAL A 49 4.48 20.86 -5.91
C VAL A 49 2.97 21.08 -5.87
N ALA A 50 2.51 22.09 -6.58
CA ALA A 50 1.10 22.30 -6.92
C ALA A 50 0.83 21.82 -8.37
N PRO A 51 -0.44 21.78 -8.83
CA PRO A 51 -0.76 21.36 -10.20
C PRO A 51 0.05 22.07 -11.29
N ASP A 52 0.31 23.38 -11.15
CA ASP A 52 1.05 24.15 -12.15
C ASP A 52 2.53 23.73 -12.30
N ASP A 53 3.11 23.14 -11.24
CA ASP A 53 4.48 22.62 -11.26
C ASP A 53 4.57 21.25 -11.95
N ILE A 54 3.44 20.55 -12.16
CA ILE A 54 3.37 19.19 -12.71
C ILE A 54 3.33 19.28 -14.25
N THR A 55 4.52 19.38 -14.83
CA THR A 55 4.75 19.40 -16.27
C THR A 55 5.51 18.16 -16.71
N GLU A 56 5.47 17.81 -18.00
CA GLU A 56 6.28 16.70 -18.52
C GLU A 56 7.77 16.89 -18.25
N GLU A 57 8.29 18.12 -18.32
CA GLU A 57 9.70 18.40 -18.09
C GLU A 57 10.08 18.33 -16.61
N SER A 58 9.24 18.84 -15.71
CA SER A 58 9.50 18.75 -14.27
C SER A 58 9.45 17.29 -13.79
N LEU A 59 8.52 16.48 -14.31
CA LEU A 59 8.41 15.05 -13.98
C LEU A 59 9.63 14.22 -14.44
N LYS A 60 10.40 14.66 -15.44
CA LYS A 60 11.66 13.99 -15.84
C LYS A 60 12.77 14.15 -14.79
N THR A 61 12.65 15.12 -13.89
CA THR A 61 13.68 15.40 -12.86
C THR A 61 13.57 14.50 -11.63
N ILE A 62 12.45 13.80 -11.47
CA ILE A 62 12.15 12.99 -10.30
C ILE A 62 12.10 11.49 -10.62
N LYS A 63 12.09 10.68 -9.57
CA LYS A 63 11.85 9.24 -9.64
C LYS A 63 10.51 8.82 -9.04
N VAL A 64 9.97 9.63 -8.13
CA VAL A 64 8.72 9.35 -7.43
C VAL A 64 7.88 10.60 -7.27
N PHE A 65 6.59 10.44 -7.49
CA PHE A 65 5.55 11.40 -7.15
C PHE A 65 4.74 10.81 -5.98
N ALA A 66 4.69 11.52 -4.86
CA ALA A 66 3.99 11.11 -3.66
C ALA A 66 2.79 12.03 -3.41
N PHE A 67 1.64 11.43 -3.12
CA PHE A 67 0.42 12.14 -2.75
C PHE A 67 0.09 11.82 -1.28
N PRO A 68 0.08 12.83 -0.39
CA PRO A 68 -0.15 12.64 1.04
C PRO A 68 -1.63 12.40 1.37
N GLY A 69 -1.98 12.38 2.65
CA GLY A 69 -3.37 12.47 3.11
C GLY A 69 -4.04 13.79 2.73
N GLY A 70 -5.31 13.93 3.09
CA GLY A 70 -6.09 15.16 2.92
C GLY A 70 -7.56 14.92 3.20
N GLU A 71 -8.37 15.98 3.10
CA GLU A 71 -9.73 15.97 3.67
C GLU A 71 -10.78 15.25 2.82
N ASP A 72 -10.73 15.43 1.49
CA ASP A 72 -11.82 15.07 0.60
C ASP A 72 -11.33 14.70 -0.82
N VAL A 73 -11.86 13.59 -1.35
CA VAL A 73 -11.47 13.01 -2.64
C VAL A 73 -11.95 13.86 -3.81
N ASP A 74 -13.19 14.35 -3.76
CA ASP A 74 -13.81 15.05 -4.89
C ASP A 74 -13.10 16.39 -5.14
N SER A 75 -12.92 17.20 -4.09
CA SER A 75 -12.21 18.48 -4.18
C SER A 75 -10.73 18.31 -4.58
N SER A 76 -10.04 17.30 -4.03
CA SER A 76 -8.66 17.03 -4.40
C SER A 76 -8.54 16.52 -5.84
N TRP A 77 -9.54 15.79 -6.32
CA TRP A 77 -9.62 15.38 -7.72
C TRP A 77 -9.89 16.56 -8.65
N GLU A 78 -10.80 17.48 -8.32
CA GLU A 78 -11.06 18.68 -9.12
C GLU A 78 -9.78 19.49 -9.41
N GLU A 79 -8.87 19.56 -8.44
CA GLU A 79 -7.57 20.23 -8.60
C GLU A 79 -6.54 19.40 -9.37
N LEU A 80 -6.53 18.07 -9.17
CA LEU A 80 -5.53 17.17 -9.76
C LEU A 80 -5.87 16.75 -11.19
N GLU A 81 -7.16 16.67 -11.53
CA GLU A 81 -7.69 16.20 -12.82
C GLU A 81 -7.00 16.87 -14.03
N PRO A 82 -6.76 18.20 -14.05
CA PRO A 82 -6.10 18.87 -15.17
C PRO A 82 -4.70 18.34 -15.50
N VAL A 83 -4.02 17.70 -14.54
CA VAL A 83 -2.66 17.15 -14.69
C VAL A 83 -2.59 15.63 -14.55
N ALA A 84 -3.74 14.96 -14.40
CA ALA A 84 -3.82 13.52 -14.17
C ALA A 84 -3.14 12.68 -15.27
N ASP A 85 -3.30 13.08 -16.54
CA ASP A 85 -2.65 12.37 -17.67
C ASP A 85 -1.13 12.44 -17.59
N ARG A 86 -0.56 13.56 -17.16
CA ARG A 86 0.91 13.70 -17.01
C ARG A 86 1.43 12.79 -15.90
N ILE A 87 0.69 12.65 -14.81
CA ILE A 87 1.04 11.74 -13.71
C ILE A 87 0.94 10.28 -14.19
N ARG A 88 -0.14 9.90 -14.88
CA ARG A 88 -0.28 8.57 -15.49
C ARG A 88 0.86 8.28 -16.46
N ASP A 89 1.21 9.22 -17.30
CA ASP A 89 2.30 9.08 -18.28
C ASP A 89 3.65 8.92 -17.60
N PHE A 90 3.95 9.74 -16.59
CA PHE A 90 5.15 9.61 -15.78
C PHE A 90 5.28 8.22 -15.15
N VAL A 91 4.21 7.72 -14.51
CA VAL A 91 4.24 6.38 -13.90
C VAL A 91 4.36 5.32 -14.99
N SER A 92 3.57 5.38 -16.07
CA SER A 92 3.60 4.39 -17.14
C SER A 92 4.96 4.28 -17.84
N GLN A 93 5.75 5.36 -17.84
CA GLN A 93 7.09 5.41 -18.43
C GLN A 93 8.21 4.95 -17.47
N GLY A 94 7.87 4.53 -16.25
CA GLY A 94 8.86 4.02 -15.29
C GLY A 94 9.07 4.91 -14.07
N GLY A 95 8.24 5.95 -13.89
CA GLY A 95 8.13 6.68 -12.63
C GLY A 95 7.52 5.82 -11.51
N ARG A 96 7.39 6.41 -10.33
CA ARG A 96 6.79 5.78 -9.16
C ARG A 96 5.70 6.67 -8.58
N TYR A 97 4.62 6.05 -8.14
CA TYR A 97 3.57 6.72 -7.38
C TYR A 97 3.53 6.17 -5.95
N LEU A 98 3.45 7.05 -4.97
CA LEU A 98 3.17 6.69 -3.57
C LEU A 98 1.92 7.42 -3.11
N GLY A 99 0.90 6.69 -2.67
CA GLY A 99 -0.33 7.26 -2.14
C GLY A 99 -0.52 6.91 -0.66
N PHE A 100 -0.67 7.93 0.18
CA PHE A 100 -0.95 7.78 1.61
C PHE A 100 -2.37 8.26 1.90
N CYS A 101 -3.21 7.44 2.52
CA CYS A 101 -4.62 7.76 2.84
C CYS A 101 -5.37 8.34 1.62
N LEU A 102 -5.64 9.66 1.57
CA LEU A 102 -6.23 10.32 0.41
C LEU A 102 -5.49 10.04 -0.91
N GLY A 103 -4.15 10.06 -0.89
CA GLY A 103 -3.35 9.69 -2.05
C GLY A 103 -3.57 8.23 -2.49
N ALA A 104 -3.92 7.34 -1.57
CA ALA A 104 -4.30 5.97 -1.90
C ALA A 104 -5.71 5.91 -2.53
N TYR A 105 -6.67 6.71 -2.04
CA TYR A 105 -7.98 6.88 -2.69
C TYR A 105 -7.85 7.38 -4.13
N LEU A 106 -7.04 8.42 -4.36
CA LEU A 106 -6.83 8.99 -5.69
C LEU A 106 -6.08 8.07 -6.66
N ALA A 107 -5.44 7.00 -6.17
CA ALA A 107 -4.89 5.96 -7.06
C ALA A 107 -5.99 5.11 -7.73
N GLY A 108 -7.22 5.13 -7.20
CA GLY A 108 -8.41 4.47 -7.75
C GLY A 108 -8.91 5.11 -9.05
N ASP A 109 -10.02 4.61 -9.60
CA ASP A 109 -10.52 4.99 -10.94
C ASP A 109 -11.72 5.94 -10.94
N SER A 110 -12.37 6.21 -9.80
CA SER A 110 -13.58 7.06 -9.76
C SER A 110 -13.85 7.70 -8.39
N PRO A 111 -13.59 9.02 -8.23
CA PRO A 111 -12.66 9.79 -9.04
C PRO A 111 -11.22 9.32 -8.80
N GLY A 112 -10.32 9.52 -9.77
CA GLY A 112 -8.91 9.26 -9.54
C GLY A 112 -8.08 8.99 -10.79
N LEU A 113 -6.81 8.67 -10.53
CA LEU A 113 -5.76 8.50 -11.51
C LEU A 113 -5.86 7.18 -12.29
N ALA A 114 -6.69 6.22 -11.82
CA ALA A 114 -6.84 4.87 -12.37
C ALA A 114 -5.50 4.11 -12.45
N LEU A 115 -4.69 4.23 -11.39
CA LEU A 115 -3.37 3.61 -11.27
C LEU A 115 -3.41 2.19 -10.68
N LEU A 116 -4.46 1.86 -9.95
CA LEU A 116 -4.68 0.51 -9.44
C LEU A 116 -5.09 -0.49 -10.55
N PRO A 117 -4.90 -1.80 -10.34
CA PRO A 117 -5.37 -2.81 -11.27
C PRO A 117 -6.87 -2.69 -11.52
N LYS A 118 -7.28 -2.79 -12.79
CA LYS A 118 -8.68 -2.69 -13.21
C LYS A 118 -9.58 -3.63 -12.39
N GLY A 119 -10.68 -3.09 -11.87
CA GLY A 119 -11.64 -3.82 -11.05
C GLY A 119 -11.39 -3.75 -9.55
N SER A 120 -10.23 -3.25 -9.12
CA SER A 120 -9.99 -2.90 -7.72
C SER A 120 -10.92 -1.77 -7.31
N LYS A 121 -11.50 -1.86 -6.12
CA LYS A 121 -12.38 -0.82 -5.56
C LYS A 121 -11.80 -0.28 -4.28
N ILE A 122 -11.89 1.03 -4.07
CA ILE A 122 -11.41 1.68 -2.86
C ILE A 122 -12.60 2.17 -2.04
N SER A 123 -12.56 1.92 -0.74
CA SER A 123 -13.54 2.42 0.25
C SER A 123 -12.84 2.70 1.58
N ALA A 124 -13.49 3.40 2.51
CA ALA A 124 -12.96 3.55 3.87
C ALA A 124 -13.03 2.24 4.64
N GLU A 125 -11.97 1.90 5.37
CA GLU A 125 -12.01 0.77 6.32
C GLU A 125 -13.10 0.99 7.36
N SER A 126 -13.30 2.22 7.82
CA SER A 126 -14.34 2.53 8.82
C SER A 126 -15.78 2.29 8.36
N ASP A 127 -16.03 2.19 7.05
CA ASP A 127 -17.35 1.88 6.50
C ASP A 127 -17.66 0.38 6.52
N GLU A 128 -16.67 -0.48 6.76
CA GLU A 128 -16.89 -1.91 6.76
C GLU A 128 -17.57 -2.39 8.05
N PRO A 129 -18.52 -3.34 7.97
CA PRO A 129 -19.27 -3.83 9.13
C PRO A 129 -18.40 -4.41 10.25
N ASP A 130 -17.22 -4.94 9.95
CA ASP A 130 -16.30 -5.64 10.85
C ASP A 130 -15.00 -4.88 11.18
N ALA A 131 -14.79 -3.69 10.59
CA ALA A 131 -13.68 -2.78 10.90
C ALA A 131 -13.43 -2.53 12.40
N GLN A 132 -12.15 -2.43 12.77
CA GLN A 132 -11.71 -2.14 14.15
C GLN A 132 -12.09 -0.72 14.61
N VAL A 133 -12.00 0.25 13.69
CA VAL A 133 -12.36 1.65 13.90
C VAL A 133 -13.58 1.95 13.03
N LYS A 134 -14.60 2.63 13.58
CA LYS A 134 -15.93 2.82 12.95
C LYS A 134 -16.25 4.28 12.62
N ASP A 135 -15.26 5.16 12.72
CA ASP A 135 -15.40 6.60 12.56
C ASP A 135 -14.11 7.21 11.97
N ASP A 136 -14.17 8.52 11.70
CA ASP A 136 -13.13 9.31 11.04
C ASP A 136 -12.12 9.94 12.02
N ARG A 137 -12.18 9.57 13.31
CA ARG A 137 -11.33 10.20 14.32
C ARG A 137 -9.88 9.75 14.17
N ASP A 138 -8.98 10.62 14.57
CA ASP A 138 -7.58 10.28 14.79
C ASP A 138 -7.44 9.20 15.87
N THR A 139 -6.72 8.13 15.51
CA THR A 139 -6.51 6.97 16.38
C THR A 139 -5.33 6.16 15.90
N VAL A 140 -5.08 5.03 16.54
CA VAL A 140 -4.26 3.95 15.99
C VAL A 140 -5.14 2.76 15.57
N ILE A 141 -4.67 2.01 14.58
CA ILE A 141 -5.27 0.76 14.08
C ILE A 141 -4.19 -0.32 13.96
N GLN A 142 -4.58 -1.60 14.05
CA GLN A 142 -3.64 -2.71 13.91
C GLN A 142 -3.52 -3.19 12.47
N VAL A 143 -2.28 -3.40 12.01
CA VAL A 143 -1.97 -4.02 10.72
C VAL A 143 -1.08 -5.26 10.87
N ASN A 144 -1.26 -6.19 9.96
CA ASN A 144 -0.29 -7.24 9.66
C ASN A 144 0.51 -6.78 8.43
N TRP A 145 1.84 -6.72 8.56
CA TRP A 145 2.72 -6.19 7.53
C TRP A 145 3.76 -7.22 7.09
N GLU A 146 3.91 -7.41 5.79
CA GLU A 146 4.90 -8.30 5.16
C GLU A 146 6.13 -7.50 4.73
N PHE A 147 7.16 -7.47 5.58
CA PHE A 147 8.36 -6.69 5.32
C PHE A 147 9.19 -7.29 4.19
N SER A 148 9.46 -6.46 3.18
CA SER A 148 10.31 -6.81 2.03
C SER A 148 11.75 -6.33 2.17
N SER A 149 11.99 -5.40 3.10
CA SER A 149 13.25 -4.71 3.30
C SER A 149 13.49 -4.39 4.78
N GLY A 150 14.63 -3.76 5.06
CA GLY A 150 15.02 -3.38 6.42
C GLY A 150 15.33 -4.58 7.32
N PRO A 151 15.42 -4.36 8.66
CA PRO A 151 15.75 -5.41 9.62
C PRO A 151 14.72 -6.55 9.70
N GLU A 152 13.48 -6.30 9.28
CA GLU A 152 12.39 -7.27 9.31
C GLU A 152 12.14 -7.96 7.96
N ALA A 153 12.97 -7.69 6.92
CA ALA A 153 12.84 -8.32 5.61
C ALA A 153 12.68 -9.85 5.70
N GLY A 154 11.66 -10.38 5.03
CA GLY A 154 11.37 -11.82 5.08
C GLY A 154 10.30 -12.20 6.09
N LYS A 155 9.80 -11.27 6.90
CA LYS A 155 8.88 -11.57 8.01
C LYS A 155 7.54 -10.86 7.84
N THR A 156 6.50 -11.52 8.33
CA THR A 156 5.21 -10.90 8.61
C THR A 156 5.18 -10.48 10.07
N VAL A 157 5.06 -9.19 10.33
CA VAL A 157 4.81 -8.66 11.67
C VAL A 157 3.30 -8.55 11.86
N MET A 158 2.80 -9.10 12.96
CA MET A 158 1.37 -9.16 13.24
C MET A 158 0.95 -8.07 14.23
N ASN A 159 -0.27 -7.57 14.09
CA ASN A 159 -0.95 -6.70 15.06
C ASN A 159 -0.20 -5.40 15.41
N ARG A 160 0.57 -4.87 14.46
CA ARG A 160 1.37 -3.66 14.67
C ARG A 160 0.48 -2.42 14.69
N TRP A 161 0.62 -1.58 15.71
CA TRP A 161 -0.14 -0.33 15.82
C TRP A 161 0.42 0.77 14.93
N VAL A 162 -0.39 1.29 14.02
CA VAL A 162 -0.08 2.41 13.10
C VAL A 162 -1.10 3.51 13.29
N TYR A 163 -0.69 4.78 13.09
CA TYR A 163 -1.63 5.90 13.08
C TYR A 163 -2.69 5.73 11.98
N TYR A 164 -3.93 6.10 12.29
CA TYR A 164 -5.09 5.92 11.41
C TYR A 164 -6.06 7.10 11.54
N GLN A 165 -6.46 7.64 10.40
CA GLN A 165 -7.47 8.67 10.25
C GLN A 165 -8.23 8.38 8.94
N GLU A 166 -9.37 7.68 9.04
CA GLU A 166 -10.21 7.32 7.88
C GLU A 166 -9.46 6.62 6.70
N GLY A 167 -8.45 5.81 7.00
CA GLY A 167 -7.65 5.12 5.98
C GLY A 167 -8.48 4.21 5.08
N ASN A 168 -8.10 4.12 3.81
CA ASN A 168 -8.80 3.29 2.84
C ASN A 168 -8.47 1.78 3.00
N LEU A 169 -9.32 0.97 2.39
CA LEU A 169 -9.04 -0.42 2.04
C LEU A 169 -9.20 -0.62 0.53
N ILE A 170 -8.63 -1.69 -0.01
CA ILE A 170 -8.80 -2.07 -1.42
C ILE A 170 -9.52 -3.42 -1.55
N LYS A 171 -10.71 -3.43 -2.14
CA LYS A 171 -11.48 -4.63 -2.48
C LYS A 171 -11.12 -5.12 -3.87
N ASP A 172 -11.30 -6.43 -4.08
CA ASP A 172 -11.13 -7.08 -5.38
C ASP A 172 -9.71 -6.87 -5.98
N PHE A 173 -8.71 -6.58 -5.14
CA PHE A 173 -7.32 -6.40 -5.59
C PHE A 173 -6.73 -7.75 -6.03
N PRO A 174 -6.25 -7.87 -7.28
CA PRO A 174 -5.68 -9.12 -7.75
C PRO A 174 -4.27 -9.32 -7.22
N GLU A 175 -3.99 -10.45 -6.58
CA GLU A 175 -2.62 -10.84 -6.24
C GLU A 175 -1.98 -11.61 -7.41
N THR A 176 -0.93 -11.04 -7.99
CA THR A 176 -0.22 -11.57 -9.16
C THR A 176 1.28 -11.29 -9.03
N SER A 177 2.09 -11.73 -9.99
CA SER A 177 3.52 -11.37 -10.04
C SER A 177 3.78 -9.87 -10.28
N THR A 178 2.76 -9.05 -10.50
CA THR A 178 2.88 -7.59 -10.69
C THR A 178 1.91 -6.79 -9.83
N SER A 179 1.18 -7.43 -8.92
CA SER A 179 0.22 -6.78 -8.02
C SER A 179 0.27 -7.55 -6.71
N LEU A 180 0.74 -6.91 -5.64
CA LEU A 180 1.12 -7.59 -4.40
C LEU A 180 0.51 -6.83 -3.23
N VAL A 181 -0.02 -7.58 -2.25
CA VAL A 181 -0.45 -7.04 -0.97
C VAL A 181 0.73 -7.11 -0.02
N ILE A 182 1.00 -6.01 0.69
CA ILE A 182 2.11 -5.96 1.68
C ILE A 182 1.61 -5.58 3.08
N GLY A 183 0.36 -5.16 3.20
CA GLY A 183 -0.26 -4.83 4.48
C GLY A 183 -1.74 -5.14 4.51
N ARG A 184 -2.22 -5.67 5.63
CA ARG A 184 -3.64 -5.96 5.88
C ARG A 184 -4.06 -5.42 7.24
N TYR A 185 -5.29 -4.92 7.36
CA TYR A 185 -5.87 -4.60 8.66
C TYR A 185 -6.01 -5.89 9.48
N SER A 186 -5.48 -5.92 10.70
CA SER A 186 -5.35 -7.16 11.46
C SER A 186 -6.70 -7.79 11.83
N THR A 187 -7.71 -6.97 12.11
CA THR A 187 -9.04 -7.44 12.54
C THR A 187 -9.86 -8.02 11.38
N THR A 188 -9.85 -7.35 10.23
CA THR A 188 -10.73 -7.67 9.09
C THR A 188 -10.02 -8.47 8.00
N ASN A 189 -8.68 -8.51 8.03
CA ASN A 189 -7.84 -9.02 6.95
C ASN A 189 -8.03 -8.28 5.61
N HIS A 190 -8.72 -7.13 5.61
CA HIS A 190 -8.86 -6.26 4.45
C HIS A 190 -7.49 -5.70 4.02
N VAL A 191 -7.36 -5.43 2.72
CA VAL A 191 -6.12 -4.94 2.12
C VAL A 191 -5.90 -3.49 2.52
N ALA A 192 -4.88 -3.23 3.32
CA ALA A 192 -4.51 -1.90 3.82
C ALA A 192 -3.38 -1.25 3.02
N ALA A 193 -2.53 -2.06 2.39
CA ALA A 193 -1.43 -1.56 1.57
C ALA A 193 -1.07 -2.52 0.42
N THR A 194 -0.77 -1.95 -0.74
CA THR A 194 -0.42 -2.70 -1.94
C THR A 194 0.74 -2.07 -2.69
N ILE A 195 1.36 -2.88 -3.55
CA ILE A 195 2.15 -2.38 -4.67
C ILE A 195 1.67 -3.03 -5.97
N ASN A 196 1.62 -2.28 -7.05
CA ASN A 196 1.33 -2.83 -8.38
C ASN A 196 2.12 -2.15 -9.49
N LYS A 197 2.31 -2.87 -10.59
CA LYS A 197 2.87 -2.33 -11.82
C LYS A 197 1.82 -1.49 -12.55
N TYR A 198 2.25 -0.39 -13.14
CA TYR A 198 1.46 0.44 -14.07
C TYR A 198 2.36 0.87 -15.23
N GLY A 199 2.11 0.34 -16.43
CA GLY A 199 3.05 0.44 -17.55
C GLY A 199 4.42 -0.16 -17.19
N ASN A 200 5.47 0.66 -17.23
CA ASN A 200 6.83 0.33 -16.78
C ASN A 200 7.13 0.79 -15.35
N GLY A 201 6.25 1.57 -14.73
CA GLY A 201 6.40 2.05 -13.36
C GLY A 201 5.66 1.21 -12.33
N TRP A 202 5.66 1.72 -11.11
CA TRP A 202 5.08 1.06 -9.95
C TRP A 202 4.35 2.06 -9.05
N VAL A 203 3.29 1.56 -8.45
CA VAL A 203 2.34 2.29 -7.61
C VAL A 203 2.37 1.60 -6.26
N GLY A 204 2.64 2.33 -5.19
CA GLY A 204 2.51 1.88 -3.82
C GLY A 204 1.43 2.69 -3.11
N THR A 205 0.58 2.02 -2.34
CA THR A 205 -0.49 2.68 -1.59
C THR A 205 -0.60 2.14 -0.18
N THR A 206 -1.02 3.00 0.75
CA THR A 206 -1.34 2.60 2.11
C THR A 206 -2.48 3.46 2.66
N GLY A 207 -3.41 2.82 3.38
CA GLY A 207 -4.51 3.50 4.07
C GLY A 207 -4.10 4.13 5.41
N PRO A 208 -3.43 3.39 6.31
CA PRO A 208 -2.83 3.95 7.52
C PRO A 208 -1.72 4.97 7.23
N HIS A 209 -1.28 5.69 8.27
CA HIS A 209 -0.28 6.74 8.17
C HIS A 209 1.06 6.35 8.82
N PRO A 210 1.91 5.55 8.15
CA PRO A 210 3.25 5.25 8.65
C PRO A 210 4.19 6.47 8.64
N GLU A 211 3.82 7.55 7.96
CA GLU A 211 4.50 8.85 7.98
C GLU A 211 4.21 9.67 9.26
N ALA A 212 3.18 9.31 10.04
CA ALA A 212 2.78 10.07 11.22
C ALA A 212 3.94 10.18 12.22
N ASN A 213 4.34 11.43 12.51
CA ASN A 213 5.43 11.74 13.43
C ASN A 213 4.90 11.99 14.86
N GLN A 214 5.81 12.25 15.81
CA GLN A 214 5.43 12.48 17.22
C GLN A 214 4.41 13.62 17.39
N THR A 215 4.47 14.67 16.58
CA THR A 215 3.55 15.82 16.66
C THR A 215 2.10 15.39 16.46
N TRP A 216 1.82 14.46 15.54
CA TRP A 216 0.46 13.96 15.30
C TRP A 216 -0.10 13.25 16.54
N PHE A 217 0.70 12.37 17.15
CA PHE A 217 0.32 11.68 18.38
C PHE A 217 0.12 12.66 19.54
N ASP A 218 0.98 13.67 19.69
CA ASP A 218 0.90 14.64 20.77
C ASP A 218 -0.33 15.55 20.67
N LEU A 219 -0.66 16.02 19.45
CA LEU A 219 -1.82 16.87 19.20
C LEU A 219 -3.13 16.15 19.54
N GLU A 220 -3.25 14.89 19.14
CA GLU A 220 -4.44 14.06 19.36
C GLU A 220 -4.42 13.31 20.70
N LYS A 221 -3.35 13.51 21.49
CA LYS A 221 -3.13 12.85 22.79
C LYS A 221 -3.21 11.33 22.69
N LEU A 222 -2.71 10.79 21.59
CA LEU A 222 -2.63 9.37 21.30
C LEU A 222 -1.31 8.81 21.80
N THR A 223 -1.33 7.56 22.25
CA THR A 223 -0.11 6.79 22.50
C THR A 223 0.28 6.04 21.23
N ALA A 224 1.58 5.91 20.96
CA ALA A 224 2.14 5.02 19.95
C ALA A 224 2.62 3.73 20.63
N PRO A 225 1.80 2.66 20.76
CA PRO A 225 2.13 1.51 21.61
C PRO A 225 3.37 0.75 21.14
N ASP A 226 3.59 0.73 19.82
CA ASP A 226 4.75 0.09 19.18
C ASP A 226 5.78 1.13 18.67
N GLY A 227 5.70 2.37 19.15
CA GLY A 227 6.49 3.50 18.63
C GLY A 227 5.98 4.03 17.29
N LEU A 228 6.72 5.01 16.73
CA LEU A 228 6.45 5.54 15.39
C LEU A 228 6.81 4.50 14.33
N GLN A 229 5.99 4.36 13.29
CA GLN A 229 6.07 3.26 12.32
C GLN A 229 6.76 3.66 11.01
N PHE A 230 7.82 4.46 11.09
CA PHE A 230 8.55 4.91 9.90
C PHE A 230 9.14 3.74 9.10
N GLU A 231 9.48 2.62 9.73
CA GLU A 231 9.97 1.43 9.04
C GLU A 231 8.93 0.79 8.11
N ILE A 232 7.63 0.86 8.44
CA ILE A 232 6.56 0.44 7.54
C ILE A 232 6.53 1.35 6.31
N GLY A 233 6.66 2.66 6.53
CA GLY A 233 6.70 3.65 5.45
C GLY A 233 7.94 3.49 4.56
N HIS A 234 9.11 3.25 5.16
CA HIS A 234 10.35 2.97 4.44
C HIS A 234 10.28 1.67 3.65
N ASP A 235 9.66 0.63 4.19
CA ASP A 235 9.45 -0.62 3.47
C ASP A 235 8.50 -0.46 2.28
N LEU A 236 7.41 0.31 2.42
CA LEU A 236 6.52 0.68 1.30
C LEU A 236 7.30 1.42 0.19
N ILE A 237 8.14 2.38 0.57
CA ILE A 237 9.00 3.11 -0.37
C ILE A 237 9.94 2.14 -1.09
N GLU A 238 10.66 1.29 -0.36
CA GLU A 238 11.60 0.33 -0.93
C GLU A 238 10.90 -0.70 -1.84
N ALA A 239 9.76 -1.24 -1.40
CA ALA A 239 8.95 -2.17 -2.18
C ALA A 239 8.49 -1.56 -3.51
N THR A 240 8.09 -0.29 -3.50
CA THR A 240 7.65 0.45 -4.68
C THR A 240 8.82 0.80 -5.60
N MET A 241 9.92 1.32 -5.04
CA MET A 241 11.10 1.74 -5.79
C MET A 241 11.80 0.54 -6.47
N SER A 242 11.93 -0.58 -5.75
CA SER A 242 12.47 -1.84 -6.27
C SER A 242 11.57 -2.54 -7.29
N GLY A 243 10.40 -1.98 -7.63
CA GLY A 243 9.47 -2.60 -8.56
C GLY A 243 8.96 -3.97 -8.09
N GLY A 244 8.70 -4.06 -6.78
CA GLY A 244 8.24 -5.27 -6.11
C GLY A 244 9.21 -6.44 -6.17
N HIS A 245 10.45 -6.27 -6.63
CA HIS A 245 11.43 -7.36 -6.68
C HIS A 245 11.67 -7.96 -5.30
N ASN A 246 11.76 -7.12 -4.26
CA ASN A 246 11.98 -7.54 -2.89
C ASN A 246 10.76 -8.33 -2.35
N VAL A 247 9.55 -7.85 -2.64
CA VAL A 247 8.30 -8.51 -2.21
C VAL A 247 8.09 -9.85 -2.92
N LYS A 248 8.37 -9.96 -4.22
CA LYS A 248 8.25 -11.23 -4.97
C LYS A 248 9.14 -12.33 -4.41
N ASN A 249 10.32 -11.96 -3.89
CA ASN A 249 11.23 -12.91 -3.26
C ASN A 249 10.70 -13.46 -1.92
N LEU A 250 9.70 -12.80 -1.31
CA LEU A 250 8.94 -13.35 -0.16
C LEU A 250 7.96 -14.43 -0.60
N ALA A 251 7.27 -14.22 -1.73
CA ALA A 251 6.21 -15.08 -2.24
C ALA A 251 6.72 -16.40 -2.88
N VAL A 252 8.02 -16.52 -3.14
CA VAL A 252 8.65 -17.78 -3.58
C VAL A 252 9.12 -18.53 -2.34
N PRO A 253 8.56 -19.72 -2.01
CA PRO A 253 9.12 -20.55 -0.95
C PRO A 253 10.58 -20.87 -1.26
N LYS A 254 11.51 -20.53 -0.36
CA LYS A 254 12.90 -21.00 -0.47
C LYS A 254 12.89 -22.53 -0.48
N PRO A 255 13.47 -23.20 -1.50
CA PRO A 255 13.67 -24.63 -1.45
C PRO A 255 14.75 -24.96 -0.41
N GLY A 256 14.35 -25.64 0.67
CA GLY A 256 15.21 -26.46 1.51
C GLY A 256 16.06 -25.74 2.56
N ASP A 257 15.57 -25.72 3.81
CA ASP A 257 16.43 -25.93 4.96
C ASP A 257 15.90 -27.16 5.70
N GLY A 258 16.35 -28.31 5.22
CA GLY A 258 15.92 -29.60 5.71
C GLY A 258 17.03 -30.61 5.44
N THR A 259 17.97 -30.72 6.38
CA THR A 259 18.60 -31.98 6.80
C THR A 259 19.37 -31.76 8.10
N ASP A 260 18.93 -32.41 9.17
CA ASP A 260 19.71 -33.23 10.11
C ASP A 260 18.74 -33.56 11.27
N GLY A 261 18.38 -34.79 11.62
CA GLY A 261 18.95 -36.09 11.35
C GLY A 261 18.93 -36.85 12.66
N THR A 262 17.90 -37.67 12.93
CA THR A 262 17.95 -38.86 13.81
C THR A 262 16.68 -39.70 13.65
N ASN A 263 16.80 -40.84 12.96
CA ASN A 263 16.08 -42.08 13.32
C ASN A 263 16.95 -42.81 14.38
N PRO A 264 16.42 -43.66 15.30
CA PRO A 264 15.66 -44.89 14.99
C PRO A 264 14.72 -45.38 16.14
N PRO A 265 14.28 -46.66 16.26
CA PRO A 265 14.02 -47.73 15.28
C PRO A 265 12.57 -48.29 15.33
N SER A 266 12.27 -49.09 14.31
CA SER A 266 11.19 -50.07 14.19
C SER A 266 11.04 -51.01 15.40
N GLY A 267 9.79 -51.27 15.81
CA GLY A 267 9.38 -52.35 16.69
C GLY A 267 7.92 -52.72 16.40
N GLY A 268 7.71 -53.90 15.81
CA GLY A 268 6.42 -54.33 15.28
C GLY A 268 5.44 -54.91 16.31
N ASN A 269 4.24 -55.22 15.81
CA ASN A 269 3.56 -56.52 15.84
C ASN A 269 2.03 -56.39 16.05
N GLY A 270 1.27 -57.13 15.24
CA GLY A 270 -0.04 -57.67 15.65
C GLY A 270 -1.32 -57.11 14.99
N ASN A 271 -1.71 -57.70 13.86
CA ASN A 271 -2.95 -58.49 13.63
C ASN A 271 -4.17 -58.22 14.56
N ASN A 272 -5.45 -58.22 14.16
CA ASN A 272 -6.15 -58.85 13.02
C ASN A 272 -7.64 -58.41 13.03
N GLY A 273 -8.32 -58.51 11.89
CA GLY A 273 -9.75 -58.86 11.80
C GLY A 273 -10.68 -57.78 11.22
N THR A 274 -11.00 -57.81 9.91
CA THR A 274 -12.24 -58.38 9.28
C THR A 274 -13.54 -57.74 9.79
N THR A 275 -14.45 -57.18 8.98
CA THR A 275 -15.15 -57.75 7.80
C THR A 275 -16.05 -56.69 7.14
N GLY A 276 -16.41 -56.89 5.86
CA GLY A 276 -17.72 -56.51 5.28
C GLY A 276 -17.71 -55.21 4.49
N ASP A 277 -17.41 -55.15 3.19
CA ASP A 277 -18.05 -55.76 2.00
C ASP A 277 -19.27 -54.98 1.47
N ASN A 278 -19.28 -54.85 0.13
CA ASN A 278 -20.28 -54.25 -0.78
C ASN A 278 -20.48 -52.72 -0.78
N GLY A 279 -20.50 -52.01 -1.92
CA GLY A 279 -20.46 -52.43 -3.33
C GLY A 279 -21.11 -51.35 -4.21
N ASN A 280 -20.75 -51.37 -5.51
CA ASN A 280 -21.44 -50.76 -6.66
C ASN A 280 -21.30 -49.23 -6.85
N SER A 281 -20.48 -48.73 -7.79
CA SER A 281 -20.61 -48.70 -9.27
C SER A 281 -21.74 -47.80 -9.80
N GLY A 282 -21.38 -46.85 -10.67
CA GLY A 282 -22.34 -46.03 -11.40
C GLY A 282 -21.72 -44.82 -12.10
N ASN A 283 -21.04 -45.07 -13.21
CA ASN A 283 -20.53 -44.07 -14.15
C ASN A 283 -21.65 -43.65 -15.12
N ASN A 284 -21.84 -42.35 -15.41
CA ASN A 284 -21.97 -41.78 -16.78
C ASN A 284 -22.49 -40.33 -16.85
N ASN A 285 -21.68 -39.52 -17.55
CA ASN A 285 -21.98 -38.61 -18.68
C ASN A 285 -23.23 -37.70 -18.69
N GLY A 286 -22.98 -36.44 -19.08
CA GLY A 286 -23.86 -35.74 -20.03
C GLY A 286 -23.90 -34.21 -19.89
N ASN A 287 -23.09 -33.50 -20.69
CA ASN A 287 -23.36 -32.12 -21.13
C ASN A 287 -24.25 -32.19 -22.39
N PRO A 288 -25.18 -31.25 -22.65
CA PRO A 288 -24.81 -30.10 -23.52
C PRO A 288 -25.56 -28.77 -23.25
N GLY A 289 -24.84 -27.65 -23.40
CA GLY A 289 -25.15 -26.60 -24.38
C GLY A 289 -26.27 -25.56 -24.14
N ASN A 290 -25.82 -24.30 -24.00
CA ASN A 290 -26.19 -23.12 -24.82
C ASN A 290 -27.58 -22.45 -24.68
N ASN A 291 -27.62 -21.20 -24.20
CA ASN A 291 -27.89 -19.98 -25.00
C ASN A 291 -28.06 -18.74 -24.10
N GLY A 292 -27.48 -17.63 -24.53
CA GLY A 292 -27.54 -16.33 -23.85
C GLY A 292 -28.87 -15.58 -24.04
N THR A 293 -29.06 -14.59 -23.19
CA THR A 293 -29.75 -13.34 -23.53
C THR A 293 -29.18 -12.21 -22.68
N SER A 294 -28.90 -11.11 -23.37
CA SER A 294 -28.39 -9.84 -22.90
C SER A 294 -29.37 -9.13 -21.97
N ALA A 295 -28.89 -8.64 -20.83
CA ALA A 295 -29.50 -7.54 -20.10
C ALA A 295 -28.39 -6.60 -19.61
N SER A 296 -28.42 -5.35 -20.09
CA SER A 296 -27.55 -4.27 -19.64
C SER A 296 -27.75 -4.00 -18.15
N PRO A 297 -26.69 -3.87 -17.33
CA PRO A 297 -26.84 -3.34 -15.99
C PRO A 297 -26.93 -1.81 -16.05
N LYS A 298 -27.98 -1.27 -15.43
CA LYS A 298 -28.11 0.14 -15.07
C LYS A 298 -26.93 0.57 -14.21
N ALA A 299 -26.50 1.81 -14.41
CA ALA A 299 -25.53 2.51 -13.57
C ALA A 299 -25.92 2.38 -12.09
N VAL A 300 -24.99 1.88 -11.28
CA VAL A 300 -25.07 1.90 -9.82
C VAL A 300 -24.52 3.26 -9.41
N GLU A 301 -25.39 4.12 -8.86
CA GLU A 301 -24.99 5.33 -8.15
C GLU A 301 -24.04 4.92 -7.01
N SER A 302 -22.81 5.43 -7.02
CA SER A 302 -21.92 5.29 -5.88
C SER A 302 -22.51 6.11 -4.74
N SER A 303 -22.81 5.44 -3.63
CA SER A 303 -23.18 6.08 -2.38
C SER A 303 -21.92 6.71 -1.78
N GLY A 304 -21.51 7.86 -2.32
CA GLY A 304 -20.63 8.78 -1.60
C GLY A 304 -21.33 9.16 -0.31
N SER A 305 -20.84 8.65 0.81
CA SER A 305 -21.32 9.02 2.14
C SER A 305 -21.01 10.51 2.35
N ARG A 306 -22.00 11.38 2.08
CA ARG A 306 -21.96 12.78 2.53
C ARG A 306 -22.20 12.81 4.03
N ARG A 307 -21.20 12.41 4.80
CA ARG A 307 -21.11 12.83 6.20
C ARG A 307 -20.65 14.28 6.18
N MET A 308 -21.41 15.19 6.78
CA MET A 308 -20.95 16.56 7.00
C MET A 308 -19.69 16.51 7.87
N LYS A 309 -18.52 16.59 7.23
CA LYS A 309 -17.23 16.79 7.90
C LYS A 309 -17.24 18.21 8.47
N ASN A 310 -16.81 18.33 9.73
CA ASN A 310 -16.82 19.60 10.45
C ASN A 310 -15.74 20.52 9.84
N PRO A 311 -16.10 21.60 9.13
CA PRO A 311 -15.14 22.44 8.39
C PRO A 311 -14.23 23.27 9.31
N LEU A 312 -14.33 23.09 10.63
CA LEU A 312 -13.56 23.77 11.66
C LEU A 312 -12.32 22.98 12.13
N ARG A 313 -12.09 21.75 11.65
CA ARG A 313 -11.00 20.88 12.17
C ARG A 313 -9.58 21.40 11.88
N PHE A 314 -9.37 22.18 10.83
CA PHE A 314 -8.06 22.81 10.53
C PHE A 314 -8.01 24.33 10.74
N PHE A 315 -9.14 24.99 11.05
CA PHE A 315 -9.17 26.44 11.31
C PHE A 315 -8.57 26.85 12.67
N PHE A 316 -8.29 25.91 13.57
CA PHE A 316 -7.68 26.17 14.87
C PHE A 316 -6.15 25.94 14.91
N ARG A 317 -5.49 26.02 13.76
CA ARG A 317 -4.03 26.10 13.66
C ARG A 317 -3.62 27.54 13.32
N ARG A 318 -3.64 28.40 14.34
CA ARG A 318 -2.98 29.72 14.35
C ARG A 318 -2.19 29.87 15.63
#